data_AF-A0A521E795-F1
#
_entry.id   AF-A0A521E795-F1
#
_cell.length_a   1.000
_cell.length_b   1.000
_cell.length_c   1.000
_cell.angle_alpha   90.00
_cell.angle_beta   90.00
_cell.angle_gamma   90.00
#
_symmetry.space_group_name_H-M   'P 1'
#
loop_
_entity.id
_entity.type
_entity.pdbx_description
1 polymer ?
#
loop_
_entity_poly.entity_id
_entity_poly.type
_entity_poly.pdbx_seq_one_letter_code
_entity_poly.pdbx_strand_id
1 'polypeptide(L)'
;MDADPGPWLFDPSTTRALVLAQRPPGGRPVEDVVSDVVWGDVVRLLRWAAAGASGPPGLRAGTWWRLAAGCAALLRRLPALSAEIAQPWSVLPPEPAAADVPPAQRIDRVAARLTVLLRSGRPVALRVLAREVDALGEAAVLAIAASSLDSLRSDM
;
A
#
# COMPACT_ATOMS: atom_id res chain seq x y z
N MET A 1 -10.10 -7.07 19.86
CA MET A 1 -11.27 -6.33 19.33
C MET A 1 -10.75 -5.58 18.11
N ASP A 2 -10.64 -6.31 17.00
CA ASP A 2 -10.15 -5.79 15.74
C ASP A 2 -11.26 -4.92 15.15
N ALA A 3 -11.12 -3.60 15.28
CA ALA A 3 -12.00 -2.68 14.60
C ALA A 3 -11.89 -2.96 13.11
N ASP A 4 -13.02 -3.36 12.50
CA ASP A 4 -13.17 -3.46 11.06
C ASP A 4 -12.50 -2.23 10.41
N PRO A 5 -11.45 -2.40 9.59
CA PRO A 5 -10.77 -1.29 8.95
C PRO A 5 -11.68 -0.54 7.95
N GLY A 6 -12.88 -1.04 7.68
CA GLY A 6 -13.83 -0.50 6.70
C GLY A 6 -14.22 0.97 6.89
N PRO A 7 -14.80 1.41 8.02
CA PRO A 7 -15.51 2.70 8.05
C PRO A 7 -14.58 3.91 7.90
N TRP A 8 -13.43 3.90 8.59
CA TRP A 8 -12.54 5.06 8.64
C TRP A 8 -11.78 5.29 7.33
N LEU A 9 -11.45 4.21 6.61
CA LEU A 9 -10.62 4.28 5.40
C LEU A 9 -11.38 4.95 4.24
N PHE A 10 -12.69 4.85 4.24
CA PHE A 10 -13.57 5.50 3.26
C PHE A 10 -14.13 6.85 3.74
N ASP A 11 -13.93 7.23 5.01
CA ASP A 11 -14.24 8.57 5.49
C ASP A 11 -13.17 9.59 5.03
N PRO A 12 -13.53 10.59 4.20
CA PRO A 12 -12.58 11.58 3.70
C PRO A 12 -11.96 12.44 4.82
N SER A 13 -12.72 12.74 5.87
CA SER A 13 -12.24 13.62 6.93
C SER A 13 -11.19 12.93 7.81
N THR A 14 -11.45 11.69 8.22
CA THR A 14 -10.50 10.85 8.96
C THR A 14 -9.25 10.57 8.15
N THR A 15 -9.39 10.17 6.88
CA THR A 15 -8.22 9.90 6.04
C THR A 15 -7.37 11.15 5.78
N ARG A 16 -8.00 12.31 5.58
CA ARG A 16 -7.28 13.59 5.49
C ARG A 16 -6.51 13.90 6.78
N ALA A 17 -7.14 13.74 7.94
CA ALA A 17 -6.47 13.98 9.22
C ALA A 17 -5.26 13.06 9.42
N LEU A 18 -5.36 11.78 9.07
CA LEU A 18 -4.27 10.82 9.15
C LEU A 18 -3.11 11.15 8.19
N VAL A 19 -3.40 11.57 6.96
CA VAL A 19 -2.38 12.03 6.01
C VAL A 19 -1.64 13.25 6.56
N LEU A 20 -2.37 14.26 7.04
CA LEU A 20 -1.78 15.47 7.59
C LEU A 20 -0.94 15.22 8.86
N ALA A 21 -1.33 14.23 9.67
CA ALA A 21 -0.58 13.82 10.86
C ALA A 21 0.80 13.22 10.56
N GLN A 22 1.11 12.93 9.30
CA GLN A 22 2.41 12.38 8.87
C GLN A 22 3.42 13.46 8.47
N ARG A 23 3.03 14.73 8.49
CA ARG A 23 3.94 15.84 8.19
C ARG A 23 5.05 15.93 9.26
N PRO A 24 6.30 16.16 8.86
CA PRO A 24 7.39 16.31 9.82
C PRO A 24 7.16 17.56 10.70
N PRO A 25 7.45 17.49 12.00
CA PRO A 25 7.29 18.64 12.89
C PRO A 25 8.25 19.76 12.49
N GLY A 26 7.71 20.96 12.22
CA GLY A 26 8.51 22.08 11.73
C GLY A 26 9.02 21.90 10.30
N GLY A 27 8.39 21.01 9.52
CA GLY A 27 8.75 20.73 8.14
C GLY A 27 8.67 21.93 7.21
N ARG A 28 9.48 21.91 6.15
CA ARG A 28 9.38 22.89 5.06
C ARG A 28 8.16 22.59 4.18
N PRO A 29 7.60 23.58 3.46
CA PRO A 29 6.43 23.35 2.60
C PRO A 29 6.60 22.19 1.59
N VAL A 30 7.80 21.99 1.04
CA VAL A 30 8.10 20.87 0.13
C VAL A 30 7.99 19.51 0.83
N GLU A 31 8.40 19.41 2.10
CA GLU A 31 8.31 18.18 2.88
C GLU A 31 6.86 17.83 3.22
N ASP A 32 6.05 18.84 3.54
CA ASP A 32 4.61 18.70 3.74
C ASP A 32 3.90 18.20 2.47
N VAL A 33 4.21 18.80 1.31
CA VAL A 33 3.62 18.40 0.02
C VAL A 33 4.01 16.97 -0.34
N VAL A 34 5.29 16.60 -0.19
CA VAL A 34 5.75 15.24 -0.47
C VAL A 34 5.09 14.25 0.47
N SER A 35 4.98 14.56 1.77
CA SER A 35 4.27 13.73 2.75
C SER A 35 2.80 13.53 2.37
N ASP A 36 2.08 14.61 2.07
CA ASP A 36 0.67 14.57 1.69
C ASP A 36 0.42 13.74 0.43
N VAL A 37 1.24 13.90 -0.61
CA VAL A 37 1.13 13.15 -1.86
C VAL A 37 1.35 11.66 -1.61
N VAL A 38 2.44 11.33 -0.92
CA VAL A 38 2.83 9.93 -0.67
C VAL A 38 1.77 9.22 0.17
N TRP A 39 1.33 9.82 1.28
CA TRP A 39 0.34 9.20 2.15
C TRP A 39 -1.06 9.19 1.54
N GLY A 40 -1.41 10.18 0.72
CA GLY A 40 -2.63 10.15 -0.09
C GLY A 40 -2.67 8.98 -1.06
N ASP A 41 -1.54 8.67 -1.69
CA ASP A 41 -1.41 7.49 -2.56
C ASP A 41 -1.46 6.18 -1.76
N VAL A 42 -0.81 6.11 -0.59
CA VAL A 42 -0.91 4.94 0.31
C VAL A 42 -2.36 4.68 0.72
N VAL A 43 -3.12 5.71 1.10
CA VAL A 43 -4.55 5.57 1.41
C VAL A 43 -5.32 5.00 0.21
N ARG A 44 -5.02 5.44 -1.01
CA ARG A 44 -5.64 4.89 -2.23
C ARG A 44 -5.30 3.41 -2.42
N LEU A 45 -4.05 2.99 -2.17
CA LEU A 45 -3.65 1.58 -2.22
C LEU A 45 -4.39 0.75 -1.16
N LEU A 46 -4.47 1.25 0.08
CA LEU A 46 -5.20 0.60 1.16
C LEU A 46 -6.68 0.41 0.80
N ARG A 47 -7.31 1.39 0.14
CA ARG A 47 -8.70 1.27 -0.33
C ARG A 47 -8.88 0.15 -1.36
N TRP A 48 -7.93 0.00 -2.29
CA TRP A 48 -7.95 -1.11 -3.24
C TRP A 48 -7.70 -2.45 -2.57
N ALA A 49 -6.78 -2.53 -1.62
CA ALA A 49 -6.58 -3.74 -0.82
C ALA A 49 -7.86 -4.15 -0.07
N ALA A 50 -8.50 -3.21 0.62
CA ALA A 50 -9.76 -3.44 1.32
C ALA A 50 -10.90 -3.86 0.38
N ALA A 51 -11.03 -3.20 -0.78
CA ALA A 51 -12.04 -3.56 -1.79
C ALA A 51 -11.79 -4.95 -2.40
N GLY A 52 -10.53 -5.41 -2.46
CA GLY A 52 -10.18 -6.75 -2.94
C GLY A 52 -10.57 -7.84 -1.95
N ALA A 53 -10.50 -7.55 -0.65
CA ALA A 53 -10.87 -8.47 0.42
C ALA A 53 -12.40 -8.60 0.59
N SER A 54 -13.14 -7.49 0.48
CA SER A 54 -14.59 -7.45 0.73
C SER A 54 -15.45 -7.51 -0.53
N GLY A 55 -14.85 -7.33 -1.72
CA GLY A 55 -15.57 -7.26 -2.99
C GLY A 55 -16.09 -8.61 -3.51
N PRO A 56 -17.09 -8.58 -4.42
CA PRO A 56 -17.58 -9.78 -5.12
C PRO A 56 -16.43 -10.54 -5.80
N PRO A 57 -16.44 -11.89 -5.80
CA PRO A 57 -15.36 -12.70 -6.40
C PRO A 57 -15.00 -12.29 -7.84
N GLY A 58 -16.00 -11.99 -8.67
CA GLY A 58 -15.81 -11.58 -10.07
C GLY A 58 -15.08 -10.25 -10.27
N LEU A 59 -14.96 -9.42 -9.23
CA LEU A 59 -14.24 -8.14 -9.30
C LEU A 59 -12.82 -8.20 -8.69
N ARG A 60 -12.48 -9.26 -7.96
CA ARG A 60 -11.20 -9.33 -7.20
C ARG A 60 -9.98 -9.22 -8.09
N ALA A 61 -9.95 -9.94 -9.21
CA ALA A 61 -8.83 -9.88 -10.16
C ALA A 61 -8.62 -8.45 -10.69
N GLY A 62 -9.70 -7.77 -11.06
CA GLY A 62 -9.65 -6.37 -11.51
C GLY A 62 -9.21 -5.39 -10.41
N THR A 63 -9.54 -5.67 -9.15
CA THR A 63 -9.08 -4.91 -7.99
C THR A 63 -7.59 -5.11 -7.74
N TRP A 64 -7.10 -6.36 -7.78
CA TRP A 64 -5.68 -6.65 -7.60
C TRP A 64 -4.82 -6.07 -8.72
N TRP A 65 -5.30 -6.06 -9.97
CA TRP A 65 -4.61 -5.37 -11.06
C TRP A 65 -4.46 -3.87 -10.80
N ARG A 66 -5.52 -3.21 -10.31
CA ARG A 66 -5.48 -1.79 -9.94
C ARG A 66 -4.54 -1.54 -8.76
N LEU A 67 -4.51 -2.45 -7.79
CA LEU A 67 -3.58 -2.40 -6.66
C LEU A 67 -2.12 -2.50 -7.13
N ALA A 68 -1.79 -3.53 -7.93
CA ALA A 68 -0.44 -3.73 -8.48
C ALA A 68 0.03 -2.54 -9.33
N ALA A 69 -0.83 -2.05 -10.23
CA ALA A 69 -0.52 -0.88 -11.06
C ALA A 69 -0.32 0.39 -10.21
N GLY A 70 -1.13 0.57 -9.16
CA GLY A 70 -0.98 1.66 -8.20
C GLY A 70 0.35 1.60 -7.46
N CYS A 71 0.75 0.42 -6.96
CA CYS A 71 2.04 0.22 -6.31
C CYS A 71 3.19 0.58 -7.26
N ALA A 72 3.17 0.06 -8.49
CA ALA A 72 4.19 0.36 -9.49
C ALA A 72 4.25 1.85 -9.86
N ALA A 73 3.11 2.55 -9.87
CA ALA A 73 3.06 3.99 -10.12
C ALA A 73 3.61 4.82 -8.96
N LEU A 74 3.42 4.40 -7.72
CA LEU A 74 4.02 5.05 -6.55
C LEU A 74 5.54 4.79 -6.51
N LEU A 75 5.97 3.54 -6.64
CA LEU A 75 7.39 3.17 -6.63
C LEU A 75 8.23 3.92 -7.66
N ARG A 76 7.69 4.14 -8.87
CA ARG A 76 8.36 4.93 -9.92
C ARG A 76 8.60 6.40 -9.56
N ARG A 77 7.79 6.98 -8.66
CA ARG A 77 7.89 8.40 -8.26
C ARG A 77 8.72 8.61 -7.00
N LEU A 78 8.79 7.61 -6.11
CA LEU A 78 9.45 7.76 -4.82
C LEU A 78 10.93 8.19 -4.88
N PRO A 79 11.78 7.73 -5.84
CA PRO A 79 13.16 8.22 -5.93
C PRO A 79 13.25 9.73 -6.13
N ALA A 80 12.42 10.29 -7.03
CA ALA A 80 12.39 11.72 -7.29
C ALA A 80 11.84 12.49 -6.08
N LEU A 81 10.75 12.02 -5.48
CA LEU A 81 10.18 12.61 -4.26
C LEU A 81 11.16 12.59 -3.08
N SER A 82 12.00 11.57 -2.97
CA SER A 82 13.09 11.50 -1.98
C SER A 82 14.14 12.57 -2.20
N ALA A 83 14.48 12.85 -3.46
CA ALA A 83 15.43 13.89 -3.83
C ALA A 83 14.92 15.30 -3.46
N GLU A 84 13.62 15.57 -3.68
CA GLU A 84 12.99 16.86 -3.34
C GLU A 84 13.12 17.23 -1.85
N ILE A 85 13.14 16.22 -0.98
CA ILE A 85 13.26 16.40 0.48
C ILE A 85 14.65 16.02 1.02
N ALA A 86 15.64 15.87 0.14
CA ALA A 86 17.01 15.48 0.48
C ALA A 86 17.13 14.20 1.33
N GLN A 87 16.18 13.27 1.20
CA GLN A 87 16.29 11.95 1.83
C GLN A 87 17.16 11.02 0.97
N PRO A 88 18.07 10.25 1.59
CA PRO A 88 18.90 9.29 0.86
C PRO A 88 18.03 8.16 0.30
N TRP A 89 18.16 7.93 -1.01
CA TRP A 89 17.46 6.85 -1.70
C TRP A 89 18.36 5.62 -1.85
N SER A 90 17.83 4.46 -1.48
CA SER A 90 18.46 3.17 -1.71
C SER A 90 17.39 2.13 -1.99
N VAL A 91 17.66 1.19 -2.90
CA VAL A 91 16.81 0.02 -3.06
C VAL A 91 17.05 -0.89 -1.85
N LEU A 92 16.07 -0.98 -0.96
CA LEU A 92 16.06 -2.01 0.07
C LEU A 92 15.48 -3.28 -0.56
N PRO A 93 16.16 -4.44 -0.43
CA PRO A 93 15.57 -5.68 -0.91
C PRO A 93 14.24 -5.93 -0.15
N PRO A 94 13.21 -6.43 -0.84
CA PRO A 94 11.99 -6.85 -0.16
C PRO A 94 12.33 -7.94 0.85
N GLU A 95 11.63 -7.93 1.98
CA GLU A 95 11.74 -9.01 2.94
C GLU A 95 11.09 -10.26 2.34
N PRO A 96 11.80 -11.40 2.28
CA PRO A 96 11.28 -12.59 1.62
C PRO A 96 9.97 -13.01 2.27
N ALA A 97 8.94 -13.18 1.46
CA ALA A 97 7.65 -13.63 1.96
C ALA A 97 7.76 -15.06 2.53
N ALA A 98 7.11 -15.30 3.67
CA ALA A 98 7.00 -16.65 4.22
C ALA A 98 6.33 -17.57 3.17
N ALA A 99 7.02 -18.66 2.83
CA ALA A 99 6.66 -19.55 1.72
C ALA A 99 5.21 -20.06 1.80
N ASP A 100 4.68 -20.24 3.01
CA ASP A 100 3.40 -20.92 3.24
C ASP A 100 2.18 -19.98 3.35
N VAL A 101 2.35 -18.67 3.14
CA VAL A 101 1.23 -17.71 3.26
C VAL A 101 0.56 -17.51 1.90
N PRO A 102 -0.75 -17.79 1.76
CA PRO A 102 -1.48 -17.53 0.52
C PRO A 102 -1.35 -16.08 0.05
N PRO A 103 -1.16 -15.81 -1.26
CA PRO A 103 -0.94 -14.46 -1.77
C PRO A 103 -2.00 -13.43 -1.34
N ALA A 104 -3.28 -13.80 -1.33
CA ALA A 104 -4.35 -12.92 -0.85
C ALA A 104 -4.17 -12.51 0.62
N GLN A 105 -3.78 -13.45 1.50
CA GLN A 105 -3.49 -13.13 2.90
C GLN A 105 -2.23 -12.25 3.06
N ARG A 106 -1.29 -12.31 2.12
CA ARG A 106 -0.12 -11.42 2.12
C ARG A 106 -0.55 -9.96 1.88
N ILE A 107 -1.53 -9.73 1.00
CA ILE A 107 -2.10 -8.39 0.78
C ILE A 107 -2.60 -7.81 2.11
N ASP A 108 -3.40 -8.59 2.86
CA ASP A 108 -3.96 -8.14 4.14
C ASP A 108 -2.87 -7.82 5.17
N ARG A 109 -1.84 -8.66 5.27
CA ARG A 109 -0.72 -8.44 6.21
C ARG A 109 0.08 -7.18 5.87
N VAL A 110 0.38 -6.95 4.59
CA VAL A 110 1.11 -5.75 4.16
C VAL A 110 0.24 -4.51 4.35
N ALA A 111 -1.04 -4.57 3.99
CA ALA A 111 -1.99 -3.48 4.20
C ALA A 111 -2.15 -3.12 5.69
N ALA A 112 -2.14 -4.12 6.59
CA ALA A 112 -2.14 -3.90 8.03
C ALA A 112 -0.88 -3.15 8.50
N ARG A 113 0.32 -3.54 8.02
CA ARG A 113 1.56 -2.83 8.35
C ARG A 113 1.55 -1.38 7.85
N LEU A 114 1.12 -1.15 6.61
CA LEU A 114 0.95 0.20 6.07
C LEU A 114 -0.06 1.03 6.87
N THR A 115 -1.15 0.41 7.33
CA THR A 115 -2.13 1.05 8.21
C THR A 115 -1.52 1.45 9.56
N VAL A 116 -0.68 0.59 10.15
CA VAL A 116 0.06 0.91 11.38
C VAL A 116 1.00 2.10 11.16
N LEU A 117 1.74 2.11 10.04
CA LEU A 117 2.62 3.23 9.72
C LEU A 117 1.82 4.55 9.55
N LEU A 118 0.70 4.52 8.82
CA LEU A 118 -0.20 5.67 8.63
C LEU A 118 -0.78 6.19 9.95
N ARG A 119 -1.08 5.29 10.89
CA ARG A 119 -1.64 5.68 12.20
C ARG A 119 -0.58 6.08 13.22
N SER A 120 0.69 5.85 12.95
CA SER A 120 1.77 6.15 13.89
C SER A 120 1.97 7.65 14.14
N GLY A 121 1.60 8.51 13.18
CA GLY A 121 1.85 9.95 13.23
C GLY A 121 3.34 10.30 13.29
N ARG A 122 4.23 9.37 12.91
CA ARG A 122 5.68 9.56 12.94
C ARG A 122 6.21 9.62 11.50
N PRO A 123 7.11 10.56 11.18
CA PRO A 123 7.74 10.59 9.86
C PRO A 123 8.37 9.25 9.49
N VAL A 124 7.99 8.73 8.32
CA VAL A 124 8.53 7.48 7.76
C VAL A 124 9.45 7.83 6.59
N ALA A 125 10.67 7.29 6.60
CA ALA A 125 11.59 7.47 5.48
C ALA A 125 11.02 6.82 4.21
N LEU A 126 11.10 7.51 3.07
CA LEU A 126 10.46 7.04 1.83
C LEU A 126 10.96 5.67 1.36
N ARG A 127 12.23 5.33 1.63
CA ARG A 127 12.79 3.99 1.35
C ARG A 127 12.12 2.85 2.15
N VAL A 128 11.69 3.14 3.38
CA VAL A 128 10.98 2.16 4.22
C VAL A 128 9.58 1.94 3.67
N LEU A 129 8.91 3.03 3.29
CA LEU A 129 7.60 2.95 2.66
C LEU A 129 7.68 2.22 1.30
N ALA A 130 8.71 2.48 0.50
CA ALA A 130 8.93 1.81 -0.77
C ALA A 130 8.95 0.28 -0.61
N ARG A 131 9.65 -0.23 0.42
CA ARG A 131 9.69 -1.67 0.72
C ARG A 131 8.30 -2.26 0.96
N GLU A 132 7.45 -1.57 1.72
CA GLU A 132 6.10 -2.06 2.01
C GLU A 132 5.17 -1.94 0.79
N VAL A 133 5.34 -0.90 -0.03
CA VAL A 133 4.58 -0.74 -1.28
C VAL A 133 4.97 -1.81 -2.32
N ASP A 134 6.26 -2.14 -2.40
CA ASP A 134 6.78 -3.22 -3.25
C ASP A 134 6.20 -4.58 -2.82
N ALA A 135 6.28 -4.91 -1.54
CA ALA A 135 5.68 -6.13 -0.99
C ALA A 135 4.17 -6.22 -1.24
N LEU A 136 3.44 -5.10 -1.20
CA LEU A 136 2.01 -5.05 -1.52
C LEU A 136 1.76 -5.33 -3.01
N GLY A 137 2.58 -4.75 -3.88
CA GLY A 137 2.50 -4.95 -5.33
C GLY A 137 2.81 -6.40 -5.71
N GLU A 138 3.87 -6.97 -5.14
CA GLU A 138 4.23 -8.38 -5.31
C GLU A 138 3.09 -9.31 -4.89
N ALA A 139 2.53 -9.10 -3.69
CA ALA A 139 1.40 -9.90 -3.20
C ALA A 139 0.19 -9.83 -4.13
N ALA A 140 -0.10 -8.65 -4.70
CA ALA A 140 -1.18 -8.48 -5.67
C ALA A 140 -0.92 -9.26 -6.97
N VAL A 141 0.30 -9.21 -7.51
CA VAL A 141 0.70 -9.98 -8.71
C VAL A 141 0.60 -11.48 -8.46
N LEU A 142 1.09 -11.97 -7.32
CA LEU A 142 1.00 -13.38 -6.94
C LEU A 142 -0.45 -13.84 -6.76
N ALA A 143 -1.33 -12.99 -6.23
CA ALA A 143 -2.75 -13.30 -6.08
C ALA A 143 -3.46 -13.42 -7.44
N ILE A 144 -3.15 -12.54 -8.39
CA ILE A 144 -3.63 -12.63 -9.78
C ILE A 144 -3.18 -13.93 -10.44
N ALA A 145 -1.89 -14.27 -10.30
CA ALA A 145 -1.32 -15.49 -10.86
C ALA A 145 -2.01 -16.74 -10.28
N ALA A 146 -2.21 -16.80 -8.96
CA ALA A 146 -2.89 -17.89 -8.28
C ALA A 146 -4.34 -18.07 -8.78
N SER A 147 -5.12 -16.99 -8.86
CA SER A 147 -6.51 -17.08 -9.33
C SER A 147 -6.63 -17.47 -10.81
N SER A 148 -5.66 -17.08 -11.63
CA SER A 148 -5.62 -17.50 -13.04
C SER A 148 -5.37 -19.00 -13.17
N LEU A 149 -4.49 -19.56 -12.34
CA LEU A 149 -4.21 -21.00 -12.30
C LEU A 149 -5.40 -21.81 -11.79
N ASP A 150 -6.10 -21.33 -10.76
CA ASP A 150 -7.29 -22.01 -10.23
C ASP A 150 -8.45 -22.04 -11.25
N SER A 151 -8.59 -20.97 -12.04
CA SER A 151 -9.59 -20.91 -13.12
C SER A 151 -9.29 -21.97 -14.20
N LEU A 152 -8.04 -22.05 -14.65
CA LEU A 152 -7.60 -23.05 -15.65
C LEU A 152 -7.80 -24.50 -15.17
N ARG A 153 -7.61 -24.75 -13.86
CA ARG A 153 -7.82 -26.08 -13.27
C ARG A 153 -9.29 -26.45 -13.12
N SER A 154 -10.19 -25.47 -13.06
CA SER A 154 -11.64 -25.71 -12.92
C SER A 154 -12.33 -25.97 -14.26
N ASP A 155 -11.70 -25.56 -15.36
CA ASP A 155 -12.18 -25.76 -16.74
C ASP A 155 -11.70 -27.09 -17.36
N MET A 156 -10.81 -27.82 -16.67
CA MET A 156 -10.31 -29.16 -17.04
C MET A 156 -11.06 -30.27 -16.31
#